data_AF-A0A516SC96-F1
#
_entry.id   AF-A0A516SC96-F1
#
_cell.length_a   1.000
_cell.length_b   1.000
_cell.length_c   1.000
_cell.angle_alpha   90.00
_cell.angle_beta   90.00
_cell.angle_gamma   90.00
#
_symmetry.space_group_name_H-M   'P 1'
#
loop_
_entity.id
_entity.type
_entity.pdbx_description
1 polymer ?
#
loop_
_entity_poly.entity_id
_entity_poly.type
_entity_poly.pdbx_seq_one_letter_code
_entity_poly.pdbx_strand_id
1 'polypeptide(L)' 'MSIQRLAENDPTLTQLSLWNKQIDASGVQVLAGALAQNDYLNTLKLECIQFGDSGAQALASALAQNHCLTLLGVGIAPPA' A
#
# COMPACT_ATOMS: atom_id res chain seq x y z
N MET A 1 9.27 0.80 10.02
CA MET A 1 9.61 -0.65 9.96
C MET A 1 9.25 -1.32 8.63
N SER A 2 8.04 -1.24 8.06
CA SER A 2 7.77 -1.78 6.69
C SER A 2 7.50 -0.70 5.65
N ILE A 3 6.63 0.28 5.96
CA ILE A 3 6.36 1.44 5.08
C ILE A 3 7.61 2.31 4.90
N GLN A 4 8.45 2.43 5.93
CA GLN A 4 9.73 3.12 5.80
C GLN A 4 10.66 2.44 4.79
N ARG A 5 10.76 1.10 4.82
CA ARG A 5 11.57 0.34 3.85
C ARG A 5 11.01 0.47 2.43
N LEU A 6 9.69 0.54 2.30
CA LEU A 6 9.03 0.85 1.03
C LEU A 6 9.44 2.24 0.53
N ALA A 7 9.41 3.25 1.41
CA ALA A 7 9.79 4.63 1.08
C ALA A 7 11.29 4.82 0.81
N GLU A 8 12.15 4.04 1.46
CA GLU A 8 13.61 4.02 1.25
C GLU A 8 14.00 3.25 -0.02
N ASN A 9 13.02 2.73 -0.78
CA ASN A 9 13.24 1.92 -1.98
C ASN A 9 14.16 0.71 -1.71
N ASP A 10 13.95 0.02 -0.59
CA ASP A 10 14.76 -1.13 -0.18
C ASP A 10 14.63 -2.28 -1.20
N PRO A 11 15.72 -2.67 -1.89
CA PRO A 11 15.69 -3.71 -2.92
C PRO A 11 15.37 -5.11 -2.40
N THR A 12 15.45 -5.31 -1.09
CA THR A 12 15.12 -6.59 -0.45
C THR A 12 13.64 -6.70 -0.08
N LEU A 13 12.87 -5.60 -0.17
CA LEU A 13 11.45 -5.58 0.13
C LEU A 13 10.62 -5.90 -1.13
N THR A 14 10.46 -7.18 -1.43
CA THR A 14 9.66 -7.65 -2.58
C THR A 14 8.20 -7.91 -2.23
N GLN A 15 7.89 -8.08 -0.94
CA GLN A 15 6.54 -8.37 -0.46
C GLN A 15 6.21 -7.57 0.81
N LEU A 16 5.01 -7.00 0.85
CA LEU A 16 4.50 -6.25 1.98
C LEU A 16 3.05 -6.66 2.26
N SER A 17 2.79 -7.11 3.48
CA SER A 17 1.42 -7.38 3.96
C SER A 17 1.14 -6.48 5.16
N LEU A 18 0.10 -5.68 5.06
CA LEU A 18 -0.38 -4.80 6.12
C LEU A 18 -1.79 -5.22 6.50
N TRP A 19 -1.95 -5.56 7.78
CA TRP A 19 -3.23 -5.87 8.38
C TRP A 19 -3.42 -4.91 9.54
N ASN A 20 -4.28 -3.91 9.39
CA ASN A 20 -4.49 -2.96 10.47
C ASN A 20 -5.83 -2.22 10.34
N LYS A 21 -6.67 -2.34 11.37
CA LYS A 21 -7.88 -1.53 11.54
C LYS A 21 -7.59 -0.05 11.87
N GLN A 22 -6.32 0.31 12.11
CA GLN A 22 -5.88 1.66 12.47
C GLN A 22 -5.06 2.36 11.36
N ILE A 23 -4.89 1.77 10.18
CA ILE A 23 -4.45 2.56 9.01
C ILE A 23 -5.69 3.29 8.53
N ASP A 24 -5.73 4.59 8.83
CA ASP A 24 -6.73 5.51 8.31
C ASP A 24 -6.36 6.02 6.91
N ALA A 25 -7.21 6.87 6.34
CA ALA A 25 -6.98 7.44 5.02
C ALA A 25 -5.62 8.15 4.89
N SER A 26 -5.10 8.77 5.96
CA SER A 26 -3.80 9.44 5.95
C SER A 26 -2.64 8.43 5.86
N GLY A 27 -2.75 7.32 6.59
CA GLY A 27 -1.78 6.22 6.50
C GLY A 27 -1.76 5.60 5.11
N VAL A 28 -2.91 5.49 4.45
CA VAL A 28 -3.00 5.02 3.05
C VAL A 28 -2.34 6.00 2.09
N GLN A 29 -2.47 7.31 2.30
CA GLN A 29 -1.79 8.31 1.46
C GLN A 29 -0.26 8.20 1.57
N VAL A 30 0.26 8.00 2.79
CA VAL A 30 1.70 7.79 3.00
C VAL A 30 2.16 6.50 2.30
N LEU A 31 1.40 5.41 2.44
CA LEU A 31 1.66 4.16 1.73
C LEU A 31 1.69 4.37 0.21
N ALA A 32 0.69 5.07 -0.34
CA ALA A 32 0.58 5.34 -1.77
C ALA A 32 1.77 6.16 -2.28
N GLY A 33 2.18 7.21 -1.56
CA GLY A 33 3.36 7.99 -1.92
C GLY A 33 4.63 7.16 -1.94
N ALA A 34 4.83 6.28 -0.95
CA ALA A 34 5.96 5.37 -0.90
C ALA A 34 5.91 4.33 -2.03
N LEU A 35 4.72 3.79 -2.33
CA LEU A 35 4.53 2.81 -3.41
C LEU A 35 4.84 3.42 -4.78
N ALA A 36 4.43 4.66 -5.04
CA ALA A 36 4.64 5.31 -6.35
C ALA A 36 6.12 5.45 -6.74
N GLN A 37 7.03 5.46 -5.76
CA GLN A 37 8.47 5.62 -5.95
C GLN A 37 9.26 4.32 -5.74
N ASN A 38 8.59 3.20 -5.45
CA ASN A 38 9.26 1.94 -5.14
C ASN A 38 9.40 1.05 -6.37
N ASP A 39 10.61 0.57 -6.64
CA ASP A 39 10.94 -0.21 -7.85
C ASP A 39 11.07 -1.72 -7.58
N TYR A 40 10.85 -2.18 -6.36
CA TYR A 40 11.17 -3.56 -5.97
C TYR A 40 9.99 -4.34 -5.40
N LEU A 41 8.96 -3.66 -4.90
CA LEU A 41 7.80 -4.31 -4.32
C LEU A 41 6.95 -4.96 -5.41
N ASN A 42 6.89 -6.29 -5.42
CA ASN A 42 6.08 -7.04 -6.37
C ASN A 42 4.71 -7.41 -5.82
N THR A 43 4.58 -7.55 -4.50
CA THR A 43 3.36 -7.99 -3.81
C THR A 43 2.98 -7.05 -2.68
N LEU A 44 1.76 -6.50 -2.75
CA LEU A 44 1.17 -5.67 -1.71
C LEU A 44 -0.18 -6.27 -1.27
N LYS A 45 -0.31 -6.59 0.01
CA LYS A 45 -1.57 -7.04 0.62
C LYS A 45 -2.03 -6.06 1.69
N LEU A 46 -3.25 -5.58 1.55
CA LEU A 46 -3.89 -4.59 2.39
C LEU A 46 -5.18 -5.20 2.93
N GLU A 47 -5.16 -5.66 4.18
CA GLU A 47 -6.28 -6.37 4.80
C GLU A 47 -6.89 -5.55 5.93
N CYS A 48 -8.22 -5.49 5.96
CA CYS A 48 -8.98 -4.78 7.00
C CYS A 48 -8.60 -3.29 7.16
N ILE A 49 -8.18 -2.63 6.07
CA ILE A 49 -7.80 -1.21 6.05
C ILE A 49 -9.00 -0.36 5.62
N GLN A 50 -9.23 0.75 6.31
CA GLN A 50 -10.21 1.75 5.89
C GLN A 50 -9.55 2.80 5.01
N PHE A 51 -9.64 2.60 3.69
CA PHE A 51 -9.04 3.51 2.72
C PHE A 51 -9.67 4.91 2.74
N GLY A 52 -11.00 4.98 2.85
CA GLY A 52 -11.76 6.18 2.49
C GLY A 52 -11.57 6.56 1.01
N ASP A 53 -12.37 7.50 0.52
CA ASP A 53 -12.32 7.90 -0.90
C ASP A 53 -10.95 8.50 -1.27
N SER A 54 -10.39 9.34 -0.39
CA SER A 54 -9.11 10.00 -0.60
C SER A 54 -7.93 9.01 -0.58
N GLY A 55 -7.94 8.03 0.32
CA GLY A 55 -6.92 6.99 0.37
C GLY A 55 -7.02 6.05 -0.83
N ALA A 56 -8.23 5.69 -1.25
CA ALA A 56 -8.45 4.88 -2.45
C ALA A 56 -7.94 5.59 -3.72
N GLN A 57 -8.23 6.88 -3.88
CA GLN A 57 -7.73 7.68 -5.01
C GLN A 57 -6.21 7.82 -5.01
N ALA A 58 -5.60 8.03 -3.82
CA ALA A 58 -4.15 8.08 -3.69
C ALA A 58 -3.51 6.75 -4.09
N LEU A 59 -4.05 5.62 -3.60
CA LEU A 59 -3.56 4.29 -3.95
C LEU A 59 -3.70 4.03 -5.46
N ALA A 60 -4.84 4.37 -6.06
CA ALA A 60 -5.03 4.24 -7.51
C ALA A 60 -4.01 5.05 -8.32
N SER A 61 -3.70 6.28 -7.87
CA SER A 61 -2.71 7.14 -8.52
C SER A 61 -1.30 6.56 -8.41
N ALA A 62 -0.95 6.00 -7.24
CA ALA A 62 0.34 5.33 -7.05
C ALA A 62 0.47 4.07 -7.92
N LEU A 63 -0.59 3.28 -8.04
CA LEU A 63 -0.62 2.09 -8.89
C LEU A 63 -0.49 2.42 -10.37
N ALA A 64 -0.99 3.58 -10.81
CA ALA A 64 -0.81 4.04 -12.19
C ALA A 64 0.64 4.44 -12.51
N GLN A 65 1.44 4.76 -11.49
CA GLN A 65 2.86 5.15 -11.63
C GLN A 65 3.83 4.00 -11.31
N ASN A 66 3.42 3.04 -10.50
CA ASN A 66 4.24 1.90 -10.12
C ASN A 66 4.19 0.82 -11.20
N HIS A 67 5.36 0.43 -11.72
CA HIS A 67 5.48 -0.57 -12.80
C HIS A 67 6.00 -1.93 -12.33
N CYS A 68 6.31 -2.08 -11.03
CA CYS A 68 6.95 -3.27 -10.47
C CYS A 68 5.98 -4.14 -9.67
N LEU A 69 4.90 -3.55 -9.16
CA LEU A 69 3.84 -4.25 -8.46
C LEU A 69 3.06 -5.15 -9.43
N THR A 70 3.04 -6.44 -9.14
CA THR A 70 2.37 -7.46 -9.96
C THR A 70 1.13 -8.03 -9.28
N LEU A 71 1.08 -7.96 -7.95
CA LEU A 71 -0.02 -8.48 -7.16
C LEU A 71 -0.45 -7.44 -6.12
N LEU A 72 -1.71 -7.02 -6.22
CA LEU A 72 -2.40 -6.23 -5.21
C LEU A 72 -3.55 -7.06 -4.61
N GLY A 73 -3.49 -7.32 -3.31
CA GLY A 73 -4.59 -7.89 -2.55
C GLY A 73 -5.24 -6.82 -1.68
N VAL A 74 -6.53 -6.54 -1.90
CA VAL A 74 -7.33 -5.67 -1.02
C VAL A 74 -8.43 -6.49 -0.36
N GLY A 75 -8.36 -6.61 0.97
CA GLY A 75 -9.32 -7.33 1.78
C GLY A 75 -10.23 -6.37 2.55
N ILE A 76 -11.50 -6.31 2.17
CA ILE A 76 -12.54 -5.62 2.94
C ILE A 76 -12.76 -6.36 4.26
N ALA A 77 -12.72 -5.63 5.38
CA ALA A 77 -13.19 -6.19 6.65
C ALA A 77 -14.68 -6.55 6.49
N PRO A 78 -15.12 -7.74 6.96
CA PRO A 78 -16.55 -8.07 6.92
C PRO A 78 -17.36 -7.02 7.68
N PRO A 79 -18.55 -6.65 7.21
CA PRO A 79 -19.45 -5.79 7.97
C PRO A 79 -19.75 -6.46 9.31
N ALA A 80 -19.54 -5.71 10.40
CA ALA A 80 -19.86 -6.14 11.76
C ALA A 80 -21.38 -6.25 11.96
#